data_AF-A0A2S7PZX7-F1
#
_entry.id   AF-A0A2S7PZX7-F1
#
_cell.length_a   1.000
_cell.length_b   1.000
_cell.length_c   1.000
_cell.angle_alpha   90.00
_cell.angle_beta   90.00
_cell.angle_gamma   90.00
#
_symmetry.space_group_name_H-M   'P 1'
#
loop_
_entity.id
_entity.type
_entity.pdbx_description
1 polymer ?
#
loop_
_entity_poly.entity_id
_entity_poly.type
_entity_poly.pdbx_seq_one_letter_code
_entity_poly.pdbx_strand_id
1 'polypeptide(L)'
;MAESAIPPYEGFEIALPHPYLTFYQVRKTSSPLLLYQLHYASGDTSLLPSELHNLNITFTALAPGEELPPRTNTQWARARASPVATVQWTGSESPSLAQLWLIIYTFFSLSSEQEQFRLILSGANFHHLVHDLQSVGLSIPHPKPDSADKERVKENEILCQRHTFWQGAGSPFGPRPVWAPSTPVLLTTSKLLSDFPIYPYSPTRSINLHPRRPSKPTPGSLLYSRYIPHLKSHFSMRALDPNDSTHLNLFHTWQNDPRVAAGWNESGSLEHHRNYLDAQISDPHTLPILAYFDNTPFVYGEIYYSAEDNLGSHYQSTSASAFDRGRHLLVGNTAFRGPHRASAWWACVVHYIFLDDPRTMNVVGEPKATNDRVLMYDFLNGFAVERWVDFAHKRSAMVRVGRERFFAGFGEGWESGGERKVRDMEARYAGMGGSKL
;
A
#
# COMPACT_ATOMS: atom_id res chain seq x y z
N MET A 1 6.98 -4.08 39.51
CA MET A 1 8.11 -3.26 39.04
C MET A 1 7.67 -2.59 37.76
N ALA A 2 7.60 -1.27 37.74
CA ALA A 2 7.12 -0.50 36.61
C ALA A 2 8.08 -0.68 35.42
N GLU A 3 7.62 -1.35 34.37
CA GLU A 3 8.29 -1.25 33.07
C GLU A 3 8.31 0.22 32.70
N SER A 4 9.52 0.77 32.61
CA SER A 4 9.83 2.07 32.06
C SER A 4 9.18 2.18 30.68
N ALA A 5 7.98 2.77 30.61
CA ALA A 5 7.27 3.00 29.37
C ALA A 5 8.13 3.91 28.49
N ILE A 6 8.67 3.36 27.40
CA ILE A 6 9.26 4.13 26.31
C ILE A 6 8.26 5.25 25.98
N PRO A 7 8.67 6.54 25.94
CA PRO A 7 7.77 7.60 25.52
C PRO A 7 7.28 7.22 24.12
N PRO A 8 5.97 7.19 23.88
CA PRO A 8 5.37 6.29 22.89
C PRO A 8 5.97 6.43 21.48
N TYR A 9 6.48 7.62 21.12
CA TYR A 9 6.94 7.93 19.77
C TYR A 9 8.43 8.29 19.64
N GLU A 10 9.18 8.46 20.75
CA GLU A 10 10.57 8.95 20.69
C GLU A 10 11.46 8.02 19.86
N GLY A 11 12.18 8.59 18.89
CA GLY A 11 13.10 7.85 18.04
C GLY A 11 12.45 7.01 16.95
N PHE A 12 11.11 6.99 16.86
CA PHE A 12 10.43 6.32 15.75
C PHE A 12 10.81 6.97 14.42
N GLU A 13 11.04 6.13 13.42
CA GLU A 13 11.54 6.54 12.13
C GLU A 13 10.55 6.14 11.03
N ILE A 14 10.25 7.09 10.17
CA ILE A 14 9.58 6.87 8.89
C ILE A 14 10.54 7.22 7.76
N ALA A 15 10.34 6.61 6.60
CA ALA A 15 11.06 7.00 5.40
C ALA A 15 10.10 7.15 4.22
N LEU A 16 10.43 8.09 3.36
CA LEU A 16 9.79 8.24 2.05
C LEU A 16 10.23 7.10 1.14
N PRO A 17 9.35 6.67 0.21
CA PRO A 17 9.72 5.66 -0.77
C PRO A 17 10.71 6.22 -1.80
N HIS A 18 11.18 5.35 -2.69
CA HIS A 18 11.84 5.83 -3.91
C HIS A 18 10.92 6.80 -4.69
N PRO A 19 11.51 7.78 -5.40
CA PRO A 19 12.94 8.03 -5.54
C PRO A 19 13.57 8.82 -4.37
N TYR A 20 12.77 9.27 -3.40
CA TYR A 20 13.20 10.23 -2.38
C TYR A 20 14.12 9.63 -1.31
N LEU A 21 13.76 8.45 -0.78
CA LEU A 21 14.54 7.73 0.24
C LEU A 21 14.98 8.60 1.45
N THR A 22 14.18 9.63 1.78
CA THR A 22 14.46 10.53 2.90
C THR A 22 13.87 9.97 4.19
N PHE A 23 14.67 9.95 5.25
CA PHE A 23 14.29 9.47 6.57
C PHE A 23 13.95 10.64 7.50
N TYR A 24 12.90 10.47 8.28
CA TYR A 24 12.46 11.41 9.31
C TYR A 24 12.29 10.68 10.62
N GLN A 25 12.70 11.34 11.70
CA GLN A 25 12.65 10.78 13.05
C GLN A 25 11.81 11.67 13.95
N VAL A 26 10.95 11.04 14.75
CA VAL A 26 10.18 11.69 15.79
C VAL A 26 11.08 11.98 16.98
N ARG A 27 11.09 13.24 17.44
CA ARG A 27 11.85 13.67 18.63
C ARG A 27 10.99 14.49 19.57
N LYS A 28 11.14 14.25 20.85
CA LYS A 28 10.50 15.01 21.92
C LYS A 28 11.14 16.39 22.01
N THR A 29 10.31 17.40 22.12
CA THR A 29 10.76 18.78 22.34
C THR A 29 11.32 18.97 23.75
N SER A 30 12.04 20.08 23.97
CA SER A 30 12.50 20.49 25.30
C SER A 30 11.39 21.08 26.18
N SER A 31 10.14 21.11 25.71
CA SER A 31 8.98 21.63 26.44
C SER A 31 8.68 20.79 27.69
N PRO A 32 8.16 21.38 28.78
CA PRO A 32 7.60 20.62 29.89
C PRO A 32 6.38 19.80 29.46
N LEU A 33 5.68 20.21 28.40
CA LEU A 33 4.62 19.43 27.79
C LEU A 33 5.20 18.30 26.92
N LEU A 34 4.53 17.14 26.91
CA LEU A 34 4.95 16.00 26.09
C LEU A 34 4.59 16.23 24.61
N LEU A 35 5.38 17.07 23.95
CA LEU A 35 5.26 17.43 22.54
C LEU A 35 6.41 16.83 21.74
N TYR A 36 6.12 16.49 20.49
CA TYR A 36 7.05 15.90 19.52
C TYR A 36 7.17 16.76 18.26
N GLN A 37 8.27 16.58 17.55
CA GLN A 37 8.60 17.17 16.25
C GLN A 37 9.11 16.09 15.31
N LEU A 38 8.92 16.29 14.00
CA LEU A 38 9.58 15.50 12.98
C LEU A 38 10.87 16.20 12.55
N HIS A 39 11.98 15.50 12.72
CA HIS A 39 13.29 15.94 12.27
C HIS A 39 13.68 15.18 11.01
N TYR A 40 14.27 15.89 10.05
CA TYR A 40 15.08 15.22 9.03
C TYR A 40 16.18 14.40 9.71
N ALA A 41 16.33 13.14 9.32
CA ALA A 41 17.33 12.24 9.87
C ALA A 41 18.46 11.98 8.87
N SER A 42 18.12 11.55 7.65
CA SER A 42 19.08 11.27 6.57
C SER A 42 18.40 11.16 5.20
N GLY A 43 19.20 11.02 4.14
CA GLY A 43 18.73 10.82 2.76
C GLY A 43 18.81 12.08 1.89
N ASP A 44 18.65 11.92 0.59
CA ASP A 44 18.72 13.04 -0.36
C ASP A 44 17.41 13.83 -0.37
N THR A 45 17.51 15.15 -0.24
CA THR A 45 16.37 16.07 -0.29
C THR A 45 16.26 16.81 -1.62
N SER A 46 17.23 16.63 -2.53
CA SER A 46 17.29 17.35 -3.82
C SER A 46 16.10 17.06 -4.74
N LEU A 47 15.50 15.88 -4.59
CA LEU A 47 14.34 15.42 -5.36
C LEU A 47 13.00 15.80 -4.72
N LEU A 48 13.00 16.36 -3.50
CA LEU A 48 11.75 16.73 -2.84
C LEU A 48 11.16 17.98 -3.50
N PRO A 49 9.85 18.00 -3.81
CA PRO A 49 9.21 19.16 -4.44
C PRO A 49 9.11 20.35 -3.48
N SER A 50 9.15 20.11 -2.17
CA SER A 50 9.14 21.13 -1.12
C SER A 50 9.70 20.55 0.19
N GLU A 51 10.00 21.42 1.15
CA GLU A 51 10.45 21.02 2.48
C GLU A 51 9.31 20.40 3.30
N LEU A 52 9.50 19.14 3.72
CA LEU A 52 8.48 18.35 4.42
C LEU A 52 8.58 18.39 5.95
N HIS A 53 9.72 18.80 6.49
CA HIS A 53 9.89 18.97 7.93
C HIS A 53 9.81 20.46 8.28
N ASN A 54 9.31 20.77 9.47
CA ASN A 54 9.24 22.14 9.96
C ASN A 54 9.25 22.09 11.48
N LEU A 55 10.34 22.60 12.07
CA LEU A 55 10.54 22.56 13.52
C LEU A 55 9.62 23.52 14.28
N ASN A 56 8.90 24.42 13.60
CA ASN A 56 7.86 25.22 14.26
C ASN A 56 6.56 24.44 14.47
N ILE A 57 6.42 23.23 13.90
CA ILE A 57 5.27 22.36 14.08
C ILE A 57 5.57 21.35 15.17
N THR A 58 4.72 21.29 16.19
CA THR A 58 4.77 20.29 17.25
C THR A 58 3.46 19.50 17.30
N PHE A 59 3.51 18.27 17.80
CA PHE A 59 2.32 17.44 17.94
C PHE A 59 2.36 16.58 19.20
N THR A 60 1.18 16.18 19.68
CA THR A 60 1.06 15.23 20.80
C THR A 60 1.07 13.79 20.30
N ALA A 61 1.38 12.83 21.18
CA ALA A 61 1.01 11.44 20.91
C ALA A 61 -0.52 11.29 20.79
N LEU A 62 -0.98 10.19 20.19
CA LEU A 62 -2.39 9.84 20.17
C LEU A 62 -2.84 9.51 21.60
N ALA A 63 -3.69 10.37 22.15
CA ALA A 63 -4.38 10.10 23.41
C ALA A 63 -5.60 9.20 23.15
N PRO A 64 -6.01 8.36 24.12
CA PRO A 64 -7.24 7.60 24.03
C PRO A 64 -8.44 8.49 23.70
N GLY A 65 -9.39 7.96 22.92
CA GLY A 65 -10.66 8.61 22.68
C GLY A 65 -11.55 8.60 23.92
N GLU A 66 -12.75 9.19 23.78
CA GLU A 66 -13.70 9.23 24.88
C GLU A 66 -14.35 7.87 25.15
N GLU A 67 -14.49 7.55 26.43
CA GLU A 67 -15.32 6.43 26.88
C GLU A 67 -16.80 6.78 26.71
N LEU A 68 -17.41 6.23 25.66
CA LEU A 68 -18.83 6.40 25.39
C LEU A 68 -19.64 5.22 25.92
N PRO A 69 -20.94 5.41 26.19
CA PRO A 69 -21.81 4.31 26.59
C PRO A 69 -21.76 3.13 25.59
N PRO A 70 -21.82 1.86 26.04
CA PRO A 70 -21.56 0.67 25.21
C PRO A 70 -22.44 0.47 23.97
N ARG A 71 -23.53 1.24 23.82
CA ARG A 71 -24.52 1.08 22.74
C ARG A 71 -24.50 2.21 21.71
N THR A 72 -23.56 3.15 21.80
CA THR A 72 -23.51 4.29 20.87
C THR A 72 -22.57 3.97 19.71
N ASN A 73 -23.13 3.62 18.54
CA ASN A 73 -22.37 3.32 17.32
C ASN A 73 -22.72 4.26 16.15
N THR A 74 -23.07 5.51 16.44
CA THR A 74 -23.22 6.54 15.40
C THR A 74 -21.86 6.94 14.84
N GLN A 75 -21.81 7.59 13.67
CA GLN A 75 -20.54 8.09 13.11
C GLN A 75 -19.85 9.06 14.07
N TRP A 76 -20.61 9.95 14.71
CA TRP A 76 -20.12 10.86 15.74
C TRP A 76 -19.52 10.10 16.92
N ALA A 77 -20.22 9.08 17.44
CA ALA A 77 -19.75 8.31 18.58
C ALA A 77 -18.45 7.56 18.26
N ARG A 78 -18.36 6.91 17.10
CA ARG A 78 -17.10 6.28 16.65
C ARG A 78 -15.98 7.29 16.52
N ALA A 79 -16.25 8.48 15.97
CA ALA A 79 -15.23 9.53 15.87
C ALA A 79 -14.74 9.98 17.24
N ARG A 80 -15.62 10.22 18.21
CA ARG A 80 -15.24 10.63 19.58
C ARG A 80 -14.49 9.54 20.36
N ALA A 81 -14.89 8.28 20.19
CA ALA A 81 -14.18 7.13 20.74
C ALA A 81 -12.82 6.87 20.05
N SER A 82 -12.58 7.46 18.88
CA SER A 82 -11.28 7.35 18.20
C SER A 82 -10.22 8.17 18.93
N PRO A 83 -8.95 7.71 18.91
CA PRO A 83 -7.84 8.45 19.51
C PRO A 83 -7.72 9.86 18.94
N VAL A 84 -7.11 10.76 19.72
CA VAL A 84 -6.98 12.18 19.36
C VAL A 84 -5.53 12.65 19.52
N ALA A 85 -5.04 13.41 18.55
CA ALA A 85 -3.81 14.18 18.67
C ALA A 85 -4.04 15.65 18.33
N THR A 86 -3.18 16.50 18.87
CA THR A 86 -3.13 17.92 18.51
C THR A 86 -1.87 18.19 17.72
N VAL A 87 -2.00 18.87 16.58
CA VAL A 87 -0.89 19.48 15.84
C VAL A 87 -0.98 20.98 16.01
N GLN A 88 0.11 21.59 16.46
CA GLN A 88 0.17 23.02 16.73
C GLN A 88 1.44 23.64 16.16
N TRP A 89 1.37 24.91 15.78
CA TRP A 89 2.51 25.63 15.23
C TRP A 89 2.63 27.05 15.76
N THR A 90 3.87 27.53 15.81
CA THR A 90 4.19 28.91 16.21
C THR A 90 4.43 29.76 14.97
N GLY A 91 3.69 30.86 14.82
CA GLY A 91 3.87 31.81 13.71
C GLY A 91 2.55 32.25 13.07
N SER A 92 2.64 33.20 12.14
CA SER A 92 1.49 33.68 11.34
C SER A 92 1.18 32.81 10.12
N GLU A 93 2.15 32.03 9.65
CA GLU A 93 1.99 31.14 8.49
C GLU A 93 1.54 29.75 8.93
N SER A 94 0.57 29.19 8.19
CA SER A 94 0.12 27.82 8.40
C SER A 94 1.10 26.82 7.76
N PRO A 95 1.29 25.64 8.34
CA PRO A 95 2.00 24.54 7.72
C PRO A 95 1.50 24.21 6.32
N SER A 96 2.37 23.65 5.49
CA SER A 96 1.97 23.13 4.18
C SER A 96 1.19 21.81 4.33
N LEU A 97 0.37 21.50 3.32
CA LEU A 97 -0.30 20.19 3.23
C LEU A 97 0.71 19.03 3.30
N ALA A 98 1.88 19.21 2.68
CA ALA A 98 2.93 18.21 2.63
C ALA A 98 3.56 17.94 4.02
N GLN A 99 3.73 18.97 4.83
CA GLN A 99 4.20 18.85 6.22
C GLN A 99 3.20 18.10 7.08
N LEU A 100 1.90 18.38 6.92
CA LEU A 100 0.83 17.65 7.63
C LEU A 100 0.69 16.21 7.15
N TRP A 101 0.82 15.98 5.84
CA TRP A 101 0.82 14.64 5.26
C TRP A 101 1.90 13.77 5.90
N LEU A 102 3.11 14.30 6.12
CA LEU A 102 4.22 13.57 6.75
C LEU A 102 3.93 13.23 8.24
N ILE A 103 3.28 14.14 8.97
CA ILE A 103 2.83 13.89 10.35
C ILE A 103 1.73 12.81 10.38
N ILE A 104 0.76 12.86 9.46
CA ILE A 104 -0.29 11.85 9.33
C ILE A 104 0.30 10.48 8.95
N TYR A 105 1.28 10.45 8.04
CA TYR A 105 2.02 9.24 7.70
C TYR A 105 2.71 8.63 8.93
N THR A 106 3.28 9.48 9.79
CA THR A 106 3.89 9.05 11.05
C THR A 106 2.87 8.39 11.97
N PHE A 107 1.69 9.00 12.16
CA PHE A 107 0.63 8.44 12.99
C PHE A 107 0.14 7.08 12.46
N PHE A 108 -0.15 6.95 11.16
CA PHE A 108 -0.61 5.68 10.60
C PHE A 108 0.48 4.59 10.56
N SER A 109 1.76 4.98 10.51
CA SER A 109 2.87 4.02 10.60
C SER A 109 3.11 3.53 12.03
N LEU A 110 2.92 4.40 13.03
CA LEU A 110 3.06 4.06 14.46
C LEU A 110 1.88 3.28 15.00
N SER A 111 0.66 3.71 14.64
CA SER A 111 -0.60 3.25 15.21
C SER A 111 -1.46 2.62 14.13
N SER A 112 -0.87 1.67 13.40
CA SER A 112 -1.48 1.01 12.24
C SER A 112 -2.79 0.25 12.56
N GLU A 113 -3.02 -0.08 13.83
CA GLU A 113 -4.28 -0.67 14.30
C GLU A 113 -5.44 0.33 14.36
N GLN A 114 -5.14 1.64 14.37
CA GLN A 114 -6.16 2.66 14.33
C GLN A 114 -6.68 2.81 12.89
N GLU A 115 -7.97 2.54 12.69
CA GLU A 115 -8.64 2.79 11.41
C GLU A 115 -8.79 4.29 11.12
N GLN A 116 -8.84 5.09 12.18
CA GLN A 116 -9.00 6.54 12.13
C GLN A 116 -8.53 7.17 13.43
N PHE A 117 -8.22 8.46 13.37
CA PHE A 117 -7.96 9.27 14.56
C PHE A 117 -8.44 10.71 14.32
N ARG A 118 -8.73 11.41 15.42
CA ARG A 118 -9.07 12.82 15.42
C ARG A 118 -7.80 13.66 15.47
N LEU A 119 -7.75 14.70 14.65
CA LEU A 119 -6.66 15.65 14.62
C LEU A 119 -7.19 17.04 14.94
N ILE A 120 -6.65 17.66 16.00
CA ILE A 120 -6.96 19.03 16.38
C ILE A 120 -5.84 19.92 15.85
N LEU A 121 -6.18 20.90 15.01
CA LEU A 121 -5.22 21.86 14.46
C LEU A 121 -5.22 23.14 15.29
N SER A 122 -4.05 23.60 15.74
CA SER A 122 -3.94 24.79 16.57
C SER A 122 -2.85 25.74 16.06
N GLY A 123 -3.27 26.87 15.49
CA GLY A 123 -2.37 27.92 15.03
C GLY A 123 -3.07 28.88 14.07
N ALA A 124 -2.34 29.91 13.62
CA ALA A 124 -2.89 30.88 12.68
C ALA A 124 -3.33 30.21 11.38
N ASN A 125 -4.46 30.65 10.82
CA ASN A 125 -5.01 30.18 9.54
C ASN A 125 -5.37 28.69 9.47
N PHE A 126 -5.64 28.03 10.61
CA PHE A 126 -6.00 26.60 10.63
C PHE A 126 -7.21 26.27 9.74
N HIS A 127 -8.17 27.18 9.55
CA HIS A 127 -9.36 26.94 8.73
C HIS A 127 -9.03 26.65 7.27
N HIS A 128 -8.00 27.30 6.70
CA HIS A 128 -7.55 27.01 5.33
C HIS A 128 -6.95 25.61 5.25
N LEU A 129 -6.14 25.22 6.25
CA LEU A 129 -5.53 23.90 6.31
C LEU A 129 -6.58 22.79 6.48
N VAL A 130 -7.63 23.02 7.29
CA VAL A 130 -8.79 22.13 7.39
C VAL A 130 -9.46 21.94 6.02
N HIS A 131 -9.73 23.05 5.33
CA HIS A 131 -10.33 23.01 3.99
C HIS A 131 -9.47 22.21 2.99
N ASP A 132 -8.16 22.45 2.98
CA ASP A 132 -7.23 21.80 2.05
C ASP A 132 -7.12 20.30 2.34
N LEU A 133 -6.98 19.90 3.61
CA LEU A 133 -6.94 18.49 4.03
C LEU A 133 -8.22 17.74 3.64
N GLN A 134 -9.38 18.39 3.72
CA GLN A 134 -10.66 17.81 3.29
C GLN A 134 -10.77 17.74 1.76
N SER A 135 -10.32 18.77 1.05
CA SER A 135 -10.37 18.85 -0.42
C SER A 135 -9.57 17.73 -1.09
N VAL A 136 -8.47 17.30 -0.47
CA VAL A 136 -7.62 16.21 -0.98
C VAL A 136 -7.96 14.83 -0.40
N GLY A 137 -8.99 14.73 0.45
CA GLY A 137 -9.45 13.48 1.05
C GLY A 137 -8.55 12.91 2.16
N LEU A 138 -7.57 13.68 2.66
CA LEU A 138 -6.73 13.30 3.81
C LEU A 138 -7.52 13.26 5.12
N SER A 139 -8.60 14.03 5.18
CA SER A 139 -9.51 14.05 6.32
C SER A 139 -10.94 14.29 5.88
N ILE A 140 -11.87 14.04 6.79
CA ILE A 140 -13.27 14.48 6.68
C ILE A 140 -13.60 15.41 7.84
N PRO A 141 -14.67 16.23 7.71
CA PRO A 141 -15.22 16.95 8.85
C PRO A 141 -15.58 15.98 9.97
N HIS A 142 -15.34 16.37 11.23
CA HIS A 142 -15.82 15.58 12.35
C HIS A 142 -17.35 15.40 12.23
N PRO A 143 -17.87 14.16 12.27
CA PRO A 143 -19.31 13.91 12.17
C PRO A 143 -20.08 14.68 13.24
N LYS A 144 -21.35 15.03 13.00
CA LYS A 144 -22.19 15.75 13.97
C LYS A 144 -23.06 14.77 14.77
N PRO A 145 -23.39 15.07 16.04
CA PRO A 145 -24.33 14.25 16.81
C PRO A 145 -25.76 14.38 16.23
N ASP A 146 -26.57 13.34 16.42
CA ASP A 146 -27.95 13.29 15.89
C ASP A 146 -28.92 14.22 16.63
N SER A 147 -28.64 14.55 17.90
CA SER A 147 -29.45 15.49 18.71
C SER A 147 -28.93 16.92 18.61
N ALA A 148 -29.86 17.88 18.60
CA ALA A 148 -29.60 19.33 18.47
C ALA A 148 -28.87 20.00 19.67
N ASP A 149 -28.38 19.22 20.63
CA ASP A 149 -27.64 19.75 21.78
C ASP A 149 -26.17 20.03 21.42
N LYS A 150 -25.89 21.33 21.35
CA LYS A 150 -24.69 21.96 20.85
C LYS A 150 -23.56 21.90 21.87
N GLU A 151 -22.75 20.84 21.84
CA GLU A 151 -21.31 21.10 21.93
C GLU A 151 -20.84 21.44 20.52
N ARG A 152 -20.31 22.65 20.35
CA ARG A 152 -19.79 23.12 19.06
C ARG A 152 -18.68 22.15 18.64
N VAL A 153 -18.97 21.29 17.66
CA VAL A 153 -17.95 20.57 16.91
C VAL A 153 -16.89 21.60 16.57
N LYS A 154 -15.69 21.42 17.09
CA LYS A 154 -14.65 22.42 16.92
C LYS A 154 -14.26 22.41 15.46
N GLU A 155 -14.29 23.57 14.81
CA GLU A 155 -13.99 23.68 13.37
C GLU A 155 -12.55 23.28 13.04
N ASN A 156 -11.68 23.25 14.05
CA ASN A 156 -10.30 22.80 13.94
C ASN A 156 -10.10 21.30 14.22
N GLU A 157 -11.18 20.55 14.46
CA GLU A 157 -11.14 19.12 14.75
C GLU A 157 -11.63 18.34 13.52
N ILE A 158 -10.72 17.54 12.95
CA ILE A 158 -10.95 16.74 11.74
C ILE A 158 -10.73 15.26 12.02
N LEU A 159 -11.26 14.40 11.15
CA LEU A 159 -11.08 12.95 11.26
C LEU A 159 -10.21 12.45 10.10
N CYS A 160 -9.03 11.94 10.42
CA CYS A 160 -8.12 11.31 9.47
C CYS A 160 -8.44 9.82 9.39
N GLN A 161 -8.51 9.26 8.18
CA GLN A 161 -8.88 7.86 7.96
C GLN A 161 -7.76 7.09 7.28
N ARG A 162 -7.41 5.93 7.84
CA ARG A 162 -6.30 5.09 7.37
C ARG A 162 -6.51 4.65 5.93
N HIS A 163 -7.74 4.26 5.59
CA HIS A 163 -8.08 3.74 4.26
C HIS A 163 -7.92 4.78 3.14
N THR A 164 -8.17 6.07 3.37
CA THR A 164 -7.95 7.11 2.35
C THR A 164 -6.47 7.47 2.23
N PHE A 165 -5.76 7.54 3.35
CA PHE A 165 -4.33 7.83 3.38
C PHE A 165 -3.54 6.81 2.55
N TRP A 166 -3.74 5.51 2.79
CA TRP A 166 -3.04 4.47 2.03
C TRP A 166 -3.49 4.36 0.57
N GLN A 167 -4.67 4.88 0.21
CA GLN A 167 -5.04 5.03 -1.20
C GLN A 167 -4.31 6.17 -1.92
N GLY A 168 -3.52 6.98 -1.19
CA GLY A 168 -2.72 8.07 -1.73
C GLY A 168 -3.33 9.47 -1.57
N ALA A 169 -4.33 9.63 -0.70
CA ALA A 169 -4.94 10.93 -0.44
C ALA A 169 -3.89 11.99 -0.06
N GLY A 170 -4.01 13.17 -0.69
CA GLY A 170 -3.14 14.32 -0.46
C GLY A 170 -1.64 14.08 -0.68
N SER A 171 -1.25 13.12 -1.51
CA SER A 171 0.14 12.90 -1.91
C SER A 171 0.84 14.21 -2.31
N PRO A 172 1.93 14.63 -1.64
CA PRO A 172 2.57 15.91 -1.92
C PRO A 172 3.52 15.87 -3.13
N PHE A 173 3.59 14.73 -3.82
CA PHE A 173 4.60 14.44 -4.85
C PHE A 173 4.05 14.40 -6.28
N GLY A 174 2.84 14.94 -6.46
CA GLY A 174 2.15 14.98 -7.74
C GLY A 174 0.87 14.16 -7.74
N PRO A 175 0.32 13.88 -8.93
CA PRO A 175 -1.02 13.32 -9.08
C PRO A 175 -1.15 11.83 -8.70
N ARG A 176 -0.04 11.14 -8.43
CA ARG A 176 -0.05 9.73 -8.02
C ARG A 176 0.16 9.56 -6.52
N PRO A 177 -0.35 8.47 -5.92
CA PRO A 177 0.05 8.04 -4.58
C PRO A 177 1.58 7.96 -4.46
N VAL A 178 2.14 8.45 -3.35
CA VAL A 178 3.60 8.54 -3.13
C VAL A 178 4.33 7.20 -3.33
N TRP A 179 3.66 6.08 -3.06
CA TRP A 179 4.24 4.73 -3.16
C TRP A 179 4.27 4.19 -4.59
N ALA A 180 3.52 4.77 -5.53
CA ALA A 180 3.44 4.36 -6.93
C ALA A 180 3.84 5.53 -7.84
N PRO A 181 5.13 5.90 -7.86
CA PRO A 181 5.60 7.06 -8.63
C PRO A 181 5.40 6.84 -10.13
N SER A 182 5.17 7.94 -10.84
CA SER A 182 5.05 7.90 -12.30
C SER A 182 6.38 7.63 -12.97
N THR A 183 6.33 6.88 -14.06
CA THR A 183 7.49 6.63 -14.91
C THR A 183 7.37 7.43 -16.21
N PRO A 184 8.48 7.92 -16.79
CA PRO A 184 8.44 8.57 -18.10
C PRO A 184 8.16 7.50 -19.15
N VAL A 185 6.93 7.46 -19.66
CA VAL A 185 6.51 6.55 -20.74
C VAL A 185 6.33 7.30 -22.07
N LEU A 186 6.26 8.63 -22.02
CA LEU A 186 6.03 9.47 -23.20
C LEU A 186 7.35 9.78 -23.92
N LEU A 187 7.38 9.52 -25.23
CA LEU A 187 8.58 9.66 -26.06
C LEU A 187 8.83 11.10 -26.56
N THR A 188 7.81 11.95 -26.57
CA THR A 188 7.84 13.25 -27.26
C THR A 188 7.69 14.46 -26.34
N THR A 189 7.46 14.24 -25.04
CA THR A 189 7.24 15.32 -24.07
C THR A 189 7.88 14.98 -22.73
N SER A 190 8.25 16.01 -21.98
CA SER A 190 8.75 15.91 -20.60
C SER A 190 7.64 15.72 -19.56
N LYS A 191 6.36 15.91 -19.94
CA LYS A 191 5.23 15.65 -19.04
C LYS A 191 5.16 14.17 -18.69
N LEU A 192 4.80 13.86 -17.45
CA LEU A 192 4.59 12.49 -17.01
C LEU A 192 3.23 11.99 -17.49
N LEU A 193 3.09 10.67 -17.67
CA LEU A 193 1.81 10.08 -18.10
C LEU A 193 0.66 10.42 -17.13
N SER A 194 0.98 10.54 -15.85
CA SER A 194 0.02 10.90 -14.79
C SER A 194 -0.46 12.35 -14.83
N ASP A 195 0.19 13.22 -15.59
CA ASP A 195 -0.23 14.62 -15.74
C ASP A 195 -1.40 14.76 -16.72
N PHE A 196 -1.80 13.65 -17.35
CA PHE A 196 -2.95 13.54 -18.21
C PHE A 196 -4.12 12.87 -17.48
N PRO A 197 -5.37 13.13 -17.89
CA PRO A 197 -6.52 12.38 -17.39
C PRO A 197 -6.32 10.87 -17.52
N ILE A 198 -7.00 10.11 -16.66
CA ILE A 198 -6.98 8.64 -16.71
C ILE A 198 -7.28 8.16 -18.14
N TYR A 199 -6.49 7.18 -18.60
CA TYR A 199 -6.62 6.62 -19.94
C TYR A 199 -8.08 6.24 -20.22
N PRO A 200 -8.72 6.78 -21.27
CA PRO A 200 -10.15 6.65 -21.48
C PRO A 200 -10.57 5.20 -21.75
N TYR A 201 -11.80 4.86 -21.40
CA TYR A 201 -12.37 3.56 -21.75
C TYR A 201 -12.52 3.47 -23.27
N SER A 202 -11.94 2.43 -23.87
CA SER A 202 -12.04 2.15 -25.29
C SER A 202 -12.13 0.63 -25.48
N PRO A 203 -13.24 0.07 -25.98
CA PRO A 203 -13.39 -1.38 -26.11
C PRO A 203 -12.48 -1.95 -27.21
N THR A 204 -12.02 -3.19 -27.03
CA THR A 204 -11.32 -3.95 -28.07
C THR A 204 -12.29 -4.55 -29.08
N ARG A 205 -11.79 -4.87 -30.28
CA ARG A 205 -12.51 -5.64 -31.32
C ARG A 205 -11.99 -7.09 -31.37
N SER A 206 -11.93 -7.76 -30.23
CA SER A 206 -11.54 -9.17 -30.13
C SER A 206 -12.75 -10.06 -29.78
N ILE A 207 -12.52 -11.38 -29.70
CA ILE A 207 -13.56 -12.38 -29.38
C ILE A 207 -14.20 -12.11 -28.00
N ASN A 208 -13.44 -11.54 -27.05
CA ASN A 208 -13.92 -11.13 -25.73
C ASN A 208 -13.99 -9.60 -25.65
N LEU A 209 -15.09 -9.05 -25.13
CA LEU A 209 -15.23 -7.60 -24.97
C LEU A 209 -14.53 -7.14 -23.69
N HIS A 210 -13.40 -6.46 -23.82
CA HIS A 210 -12.67 -5.81 -22.71
C HIS A 210 -12.15 -4.43 -23.15
N PRO A 211 -11.82 -3.51 -22.23
CA PRO A 211 -11.19 -2.26 -22.60
C PRO A 211 -9.74 -2.49 -23.06
N ARG A 212 -9.29 -1.63 -23.97
CA ARG A 212 -7.89 -1.47 -24.33
C ARG A 212 -7.11 -1.04 -23.10
N ARG A 213 -6.05 -1.79 -22.80
CA ARG A 213 -5.20 -1.54 -21.63
C ARG A 213 -4.31 -0.32 -21.85
N PRO A 214 -4.00 0.45 -20.79
CA PRO A 214 -2.98 1.48 -20.85
C PRO A 214 -1.64 0.91 -21.32
N SER A 215 -0.79 1.75 -21.88
CA SER A 215 0.60 1.36 -22.17
C SER A 215 1.30 0.90 -20.89
N LYS A 216 2.11 -0.15 -21.01
CA LYS A 216 2.91 -0.64 -19.90
C LYS A 216 3.95 0.40 -19.46
N PRO A 217 4.36 0.40 -18.19
CA PRO A 217 5.52 1.15 -17.74
C PRO A 217 6.77 0.80 -18.56
N THR A 218 7.68 1.75 -18.69
CA THR A 218 8.98 1.54 -19.35
C THR A 218 9.73 0.38 -18.68
N PRO A 219 10.29 -0.58 -19.43
CA PRO A 219 11.11 -1.65 -18.85
C PRO A 219 12.21 -1.11 -17.91
N GLY A 220 12.44 -1.78 -16.78
CA GLY A 220 13.42 -1.39 -15.75
C GLY A 220 12.97 -0.23 -14.83
N SER A 221 11.89 0.46 -15.18
CA SER A 221 11.38 1.59 -14.40
C SER A 221 10.77 1.14 -13.06
N LEU A 222 10.85 2.04 -12.07
CA LEU A 222 10.30 1.83 -10.74
C LEU A 222 8.76 1.93 -10.78
N LEU A 223 8.09 0.90 -10.27
CA LEU A 223 6.63 0.81 -10.22
C LEU A 223 6.06 1.17 -8.85
N TYR A 224 6.74 0.71 -7.81
CA TYR A 224 6.30 0.85 -6.43
C TYR A 224 7.50 0.93 -5.50
N SER A 225 7.37 1.69 -4.42
CA SER A 225 8.29 1.59 -3.29
C SER A 225 7.60 1.96 -1.99
N ARG A 226 8.05 1.34 -0.89
CA ARG A 226 7.59 1.63 0.45
C ARG A 226 8.63 1.24 1.49
N TYR A 227 8.83 2.10 2.50
CA TYR A 227 9.59 1.73 3.69
C TYR A 227 8.75 0.88 4.63
N ILE A 228 9.34 -0.20 5.15
CA ILE A 228 8.68 -1.13 6.07
C ILE A 228 9.34 -1.01 7.45
N PRO A 229 8.77 -0.23 8.40
CA PRO A 229 9.46 0.16 9.63
C PRO A 229 9.98 -1.01 10.47
N HIS A 230 9.19 -2.08 10.62
CA HIS A 230 9.60 -3.24 11.42
C HIS A 230 10.70 -4.08 10.77
N LEU A 231 10.92 -3.96 9.45
CA LEU A 231 12.03 -4.59 8.74
C LEU A 231 13.23 -3.66 8.59
N LYS A 232 13.04 -2.35 8.76
CA LYS A 232 14.03 -1.30 8.48
C LYS A 232 14.61 -1.41 7.07
N SER A 233 13.75 -1.74 6.11
CA SER A 233 14.11 -1.90 4.69
C SER A 233 13.06 -1.27 3.80
N HIS A 234 13.49 -0.82 2.62
CA HIS A 234 12.60 -0.42 1.54
C HIS A 234 12.23 -1.62 0.70
N PHE A 235 10.93 -1.89 0.58
CA PHE A 235 10.44 -2.73 -0.50
C PHE A 235 10.30 -1.88 -1.76
N SER A 236 10.68 -2.43 -2.91
CA SER A 236 10.40 -1.81 -4.21
C SER A 236 10.08 -2.83 -5.29
N MET A 237 9.40 -2.38 -6.34
CA MET A 237 9.12 -3.17 -7.54
C MET A 237 9.52 -2.40 -8.78
N ARG A 238 10.05 -3.12 -9.76
CA ARG A 238 10.41 -2.60 -11.07
C ARG A 238 9.75 -3.41 -12.16
N ALA A 239 9.42 -2.77 -13.27
CA ALA A 239 9.07 -3.46 -14.51
C ALA A 239 10.28 -4.28 -14.95
N LEU A 240 10.09 -5.57 -15.26
CA LEU A 240 11.18 -6.39 -15.75
C LEU A 240 11.63 -5.87 -17.12
N ASP A 241 12.95 -5.85 -17.34
CA ASP A 241 13.56 -5.54 -18.65
C ASP A 241 14.32 -6.76 -19.19
N PRO A 242 13.87 -7.40 -20.28
CA PRO A 242 14.52 -8.57 -20.85
C PRO A 242 15.84 -8.21 -21.56
N ASN A 243 16.04 -6.94 -21.91
CA ASN A 243 17.28 -6.45 -22.49
C ASN A 243 18.35 -6.17 -21.42
N ASP A 244 17.94 -6.03 -20.16
CA ASP A 244 18.87 -6.06 -19.04
C ASP A 244 19.32 -7.50 -18.76
N SER A 245 20.61 -7.77 -19.01
CA SER A 245 21.19 -9.08 -18.77
C SER A 245 21.05 -9.57 -17.32
N THR A 246 21.01 -8.67 -16.34
CA THR A 246 20.82 -8.99 -14.93
C THR A 246 19.42 -9.53 -14.69
N HIS A 247 18.40 -8.83 -15.19
CA HIS A 247 17.00 -9.26 -15.06
C HIS A 247 16.74 -10.60 -15.75
N LEU A 248 17.22 -10.77 -16.98
CA LEU A 248 17.08 -12.03 -17.70
C LEU A 248 17.78 -13.18 -16.97
N ASN A 249 19.01 -12.96 -16.47
CA ASN A 249 19.74 -13.98 -15.73
C ASN A 249 19.07 -14.34 -14.39
N LEU A 250 18.48 -13.37 -13.69
CA LEU A 250 17.70 -13.63 -12.47
C LEU A 250 16.49 -14.52 -12.77
N PHE A 251 15.69 -14.14 -13.77
CA PHE A 251 14.55 -14.95 -14.20
C PHE A 251 14.99 -16.36 -14.61
N HIS A 252 16.05 -16.47 -15.43
CA HIS A 252 16.58 -17.74 -15.89
C HIS A 252 17.06 -18.65 -14.75
N THR A 253 17.81 -18.08 -13.81
CA THR A 253 18.30 -18.81 -12.65
C THR A 253 17.14 -19.28 -11.78
N TRP A 254 16.17 -18.41 -11.51
CA TRP A 254 15.06 -18.73 -10.63
C TRP A 254 14.09 -19.75 -11.25
N GLN A 255 13.78 -19.65 -12.55
CA GLN A 255 12.89 -20.62 -13.19
C GLN A 255 13.50 -22.02 -13.32
N ASN A 256 14.83 -22.12 -13.31
CA ASN A 256 15.55 -23.39 -13.28
C ASN A 256 15.82 -23.91 -11.85
N ASP A 257 15.50 -23.16 -10.79
CA ASP A 257 15.48 -23.71 -9.42
C ASP A 257 14.38 -24.80 -9.35
N PRO A 258 14.70 -26.05 -9.01
CA PRO A 258 13.72 -27.15 -8.96
C PRO A 258 12.48 -26.84 -8.11
N ARG A 259 12.64 -26.04 -7.04
CA ARG A 259 11.53 -25.62 -6.18
C ARG A 259 10.57 -24.68 -6.91
N VAL A 260 11.09 -23.77 -7.74
CA VAL A 260 10.29 -22.85 -8.54
C VAL A 260 9.67 -23.59 -9.71
N ALA A 261 10.46 -24.39 -10.42
CA ALA A 261 10.03 -25.18 -11.57
C ALA A 261 8.84 -26.10 -11.22
N ALA A 262 8.80 -26.70 -10.02
CA ALA A 262 7.68 -27.51 -9.55
C ALA A 262 6.32 -26.76 -9.46
N GLY A 263 6.37 -25.43 -9.34
CA GLY A 263 5.20 -24.56 -9.28
C GLY A 263 4.89 -23.86 -10.60
N TRP A 264 5.91 -23.30 -11.25
CA TRP A 264 5.79 -22.41 -12.40
C TRP A 264 5.89 -23.14 -13.75
N ASN A 265 6.59 -24.28 -13.78
CA ASN A 265 6.75 -25.13 -14.97
C ASN A 265 7.36 -24.42 -16.20
N GLU A 266 8.30 -23.50 -15.98
CA GLU A 266 8.97 -22.72 -17.05
C GLU A 266 10.49 -22.96 -17.02
N SER A 267 10.96 -24.18 -16.78
CA SER A 267 12.39 -24.51 -16.86
C SER A 267 12.87 -24.56 -18.32
N GLY A 268 14.07 -24.07 -18.61
CA GLY A 268 14.59 -24.10 -19.98
C GLY A 268 15.87 -23.31 -20.20
N SER A 269 16.24 -23.15 -21.48
CA SER A 269 17.42 -22.39 -21.90
C SER A 269 17.23 -20.88 -21.71
N LEU A 270 18.34 -20.14 -21.69
CA LEU A 270 18.31 -18.67 -21.62
C LEU A 270 17.53 -18.05 -22.81
N GLU A 271 17.64 -18.64 -24.00
CA GLU A 271 16.91 -18.21 -25.19
C GLU A 271 15.40 -18.43 -25.06
N HIS A 272 14.99 -19.60 -24.53
CA HIS A 272 13.59 -19.88 -24.24
C HIS A 272 13.00 -18.85 -23.27
N HIS A 273 13.74 -18.50 -22.22
CA HIS A 273 13.32 -17.49 -21.25
C HIS A 273 13.28 -16.08 -21.80
N ARG A 274 14.20 -15.71 -22.70
CA ARG A 274 14.12 -14.44 -23.43
C ARG A 274 12.86 -14.37 -24.27
N ASN A 275 12.57 -15.41 -25.05
CA ASN A 275 11.37 -15.48 -25.87
C ASN A 275 10.08 -15.42 -25.02
N TYR A 276 10.09 -16.08 -23.85
CA TYR A 276 8.98 -16.02 -22.89
C TYR A 276 8.74 -14.59 -22.40
N LEU A 277 9.79 -13.90 -21.94
CA LEU A 277 9.69 -12.54 -21.42
C LEU A 277 9.33 -11.52 -22.51
N ASP A 278 9.85 -11.69 -23.73
CA ASP A 278 9.49 -10.85 -24.88
C ASP A 278 8.00 -11.00 -25.24
N ALA A 279 7.47 -12.24 -25.19
CA ALA A 279 6.05 -12.49 -25.36
C ALA A 279 5.22 -11.81 -24.27
N GLN A 280 5.60 -11.99 -22.99
CA GLN A 280 4.96 -11.32 -21.84
C GLN A 280 4.95 -9.80 -22.01
N ILE A 281 6.05 -9.19 -22.48
CA ILE A 281 6.14 -7.74 -22.64
C ILE A 281 5.32 -7.23 -23.83
N SER A 282 5.24 -8.01 -24.91
CA SER A 282 4.42 -7.66 -26.07
C SER A 282 2.91 -7.72 -25.79
N ASP A 283 2.49 -8.53 -24.82
CA ASP A 283 1.08 -8.80 -24.55
C ASP A 283 0.46 -7.79 -23.56
N PRO A 284 -0.48 -6.92 -23.97
CA PRO A 284 -1.03 -5.86 -23.10
C PRO A 284 -1.69 -6.34 -21.79
N HIS A 285 -2.06 -7.62 -21.67
CA HIS A 285 -2.78 -8.11 -20.50
C HIS A 285 -1.90 -8.28 -19.26
N THR A 286 -0.58 -8.39 -19.39
CA THR A 286 0.35 -8.82 -18.33
C THR A 286 1.52 -7.85 -18.13
N LEU A 287 2.01 -7.74 -16.90
CA LEU A 287 3.14 -6.92 -16.51
C LEU A 287 4.12 -7.77 -15.68
N PRO A 288 5.24 -8.23 -16.26
CA PRO A 288 6.28 -8.90 -15.52
C PRO A 288 7.04 -7.90 -14.64
N ILE A 289 7.24 -8.25 -13.38
CA ILE A 289 7.89 -7.40 -12.37
C ILE A 289 8.99 -8.16 -11.63
N LEU A 290 9.96 -7.40 -11.12
CA LEU A 290 10.91 -7.84 -10.12
C LEU A 290 10.69 -7.04 -8.84
N ALA A 291 10.67 -7.72 -7.70
CA ALA A 291 10.60 -7.09 -6.39
C ALA A 291 11.93 -7.19 -5.63
N TYR A 292 12.21 -6.14 -4.87
CA TYR A 292 13.47 -5.91 -4.19
C TYR A 292 13.21 -5.57 -2.73
N PHE A 293 14.10 -6.06 -1.86
CA PHE A 293 14.32 -5.45 -0.56
C PHE A 293 15.62 -4.67 -0.63
N ASP A 294 15.52 -3.38 -0.34
CA ASP A 294 16.52 -2.35 -0.60
C ASP A 294 16.94 -2.41 -2.08
N ASN A 295 18.07 -3.05 -2.37
CA ASN A 295 18.57 -3.26 -3.74
C ASN A 295 18.74 -4.73 -4.12
N THR A 296 18.26 -5.67 -3.30
CA THR A 296 18.43 -7.10 -3.54
C THR A 296 17.16 -7.70 -4.15
N PRO A 297 17.20 -8.18 -5.41
CA PRO A 297 16.05 -8.81 -6.06
C PRO A 297 15.74 -10.16 -5.39
N PHE A 298 14.45 -10.44 -5.21
CA PHE A 298 14.03 -11.69 -4.56
C PHE A 298 12.74 -12.32 -5.07
N VAL A 299 11.84 -11.54 -5.68
CA VAL A 299 10.57 -12.02 -6.24
C VAL A 299 10.50 -11.69 -7.72
N TYR A 300 10.02 -12.65 -8.50
CA TYR A 300 9.46 -12.41 -9.83
C TYR A 300 7.94 -12.51 -9.73
N GLY A 301 7.23 -11.65 -10.47
CA GLY A 301 5.78 -11.70 -10.52
C GLY A 301 5.24 -11.29 -11.88
N GLU A 302 4.01 -11.70 -12.13
CA GLU A 302 3.21 -11.31 -13.29
C GLU A 302 1.91 -10.71 -12.77
N ILE A 303 1.69 -9.42 -13.03
CA ILE A 303 0.43 -8.75 -12.71
C ILE A 303 -0.38 -8.70 -14.00
N TYR A 304 -1.59 -9.25 -13.97
CA TYR A 304 -2.40 -9.41 -15.19
C TYR A 304 -3.80 -8.80 -15.06
N TYR A 305 -4.43 -8.49 -16.18
CA TYR A 305 -5.84 -8.18 -16.25
C TYR A 305 -6.66 -9.47 -16.29
N SER A 306 -7.49 -9.67 -15.26
CA SER A 306 -8.12 -10.97 -14.95
C SER A 306 -9.06 -11.47 -16.03
N ALA A 307 -9.69 -10.56 -16.77
CA ALA A 307 -10.61 -10.88 -17.86
C ALA A 307 -9.92 -11.50 -19.08
N GLU A 308 -8.61 -11.25 -19.25
CA GLU A 308 -7.80 -11.70 -20.38
C GLU A 308 -6.90 -12.89 -20.02
N ASP A 309 -6.69 -13.16 -18.73
CA ASP A 309 -5.90 -14.29 -18.26
C ASP A 309 -6.66 -15.63 -18.39
N ASN A 310 -5.97 -16.76 -18.23
CA ASN A 310 -6.57 -18.09 -18.14
C ASN A 310 -7.73 -18.16 -17.13
N LEU A 311 -7.62 -17.43 -16.01
CA LEU A 311 -8.69 -17.29 -15.03
C LEU A 311 -9.95 -16.65 -15.62
N GLY A 312 -9.83 -15.80 -16.64
CA GLY A 312 -10.91 -15.06 -17.29
C GLY A 312 -12.07 -15.94 -17.76
N SER A 313 -11.80 -17.18 -18.19
CA SER A 313 -12.84 -18.15 -18.56
C SER A 313 -13.74 -18.58 -17.38
N HIS A 314 -13.21 -18.48 -16.16
CA HIS A 314 -13.90 -18.79 -14.91
C HIS A 314 -14.27 -17.53 -14.11
N TYR A 315 -13.82 -16.37 -14.57
CA TYR A 315 -14.13 -15.05 -14.01
C TYR A 315 -15.27 -14.45 -14.82
N GLN A 316 -16.44 -14.27 -14.21
CA GLN A 316 -17.55 -13.58 -14.88
C GLN A 316 -17.19 -12.10 -15.05
N SER A 317 -16.41 -11.79 -16.09
CA SER A 317 -15.98 -10.44 -16.38
C SER A 317 -17.16 -9.62 -16.88
N THR A 318 -17.59 -8.68 -16.06
CA THR A 318 -18.54 -7.63 -16.43
C THR A 318 -17.79 -6.33 -16.73
N SER A 319 -18.49 -5.32 -17.24
CA SER A 319 -17.93 -3.96 -17.35
C SER A 319 -17.45 -3.42 -16.00
N ALA A 320 -18.07 -3.82 -14.89
CA ALA A 320 -17.70 -3.42 -13.53
C ALA A 320 -16.42 -4.08 -13.02
N SER A 321 -16.04 -5.25 -13.56
CA SER A 321 -14.81 -5.98 -13.21
C SER A 321 -13.75 -5.91 -14.31
N ALA A 322 -13.95 -5.05 -15.32
CA ALA A 322 -13.12 -5.01 -16.51
C ALA A 322 -11.66 -4.65 -16.22
N PHE A 323 -11.38 -3.94 -15.13
CA PHE A 323 -10.05 -3.55 -14.68
C PHE A 323 -9.56 -4.34 -13.47
N ASP A 324 -10.26 -5.42 -13.09
CA ASP A 324 -9.81 -6.29 -12.01
C ASP A 324 -8.54 -7.00 -12.45
N ARG A 325 -7.58 -7.07 -11.52
CA ARG A 325 -6.25 -7.58 -11.79
C ARG A 325 -5.91 -8.75 -10.91
N GLY A 326 -5.07 -9.64 -11.39
CA GLY A 326 -4.55 -10.73 -10.61
C GLY A 326 -3.02 -10.71 -10.57
N ARG A 327 -2.49 -11.73 -9.93
CA ARG A 327 -1.05 -11.87 -9.69
C ARG A 327 -0.62 -13.32 -9.65
N HIS A 328 0.49 -13.61 -10.32
CA HIS A 328 1.30 -14.79 -10.09
C HIS A 328 2.63 -14.34 -9.48
N LEU A 329 3.11 -15.07 -8.46
CA LEU A 329 4.27 -14.66 -7.67
C LEU A 329 5.15 -15.86 -7.35
N LEU A 330 6.46 -15.70 -7.51
CA LEU A 330 7.45 -16.65 -7.04
C LEU A 330 8.56 -15.93 -6.27
N VAL A 331 9.04 -16.58 -5.21
CA VAL A 331 10.25 -16.14 -4.50
C VAL A 331 11.44 -16.88 -5.09
N GLY A 332 12.32 -16.17 -5.77
CA GLY A 332 13.54 -16.71 -6.36
C GLY A 332 14.70 -16.75 -5.35
N ASN A 333 14.91 -15.67 -4.61
CA ASN A 333 15.98 -15.61 -3.59
C ASN A 333 15.47 -16.11 -2.23
N THR A 334 16.02 -17.23 -1.77
CA THR A 334 15.58 -17.88 -0.52
C THR A 334 15.95 -17.10 0.74
N ALA A 335 16.94 -16.19 0.68
CA ALA A 335 17.36 -15.36 1.82
C ALA A 335 16.25 -14.43 2.32
N PHE A 336 15.27 -14.09 1.47
CA PHE A 336 14.15 -13.19 1.79
C PHE A 336 12.85 -13.96 2.07
N ARG A 337 12.94 -15.27 2.31
CA ARG A 337 11.82 -16.06 2.84
C ARG A 337 11.63 -15.80 4.33
N GLY A 338 10.48 -16.25 4.83
CA GLY A 338 10.09 -16.13 6.23
C GLY A 338 8.80 -15.32 6.37
N PRO A 339 7.97 -15.63 7.37
CA PRO A 339 6.62 -15.10 7.46
C PRO A 339 6.59 -13.58 7.65
N HIS A 340 7.53 -13.04 8.42
CA HIS A 340 7.64 -11.59 8.68
C HIS A 340 7.91 -10.77 7.40
N ARG A 341 8.72 -11.29 6.46
CA ARG A 341 8.94 -10.65 5.15
C ARG A 341 7.79 -10.93 4.19
N ALA A 342 7.32 -12.18 4.17
CA ALA A 342 6.29 -12.64 3.25
C ALA A 342 5.00 -11.84 3.36
N SER A 343 4.47 -11.67 4.58
CA SER A 343 3.27 -10.85 4.79
C SER A 343 3.46 -9.41 4.33
N ALA A 344 4.64 -8.82 4.59
CA ALA A 344 4.92 -7.43 4.26
C ALA A 344 5.02 -7.18 2.75
N TRP A 345 5.79 -8.00 2.02
CA TRP A 345 5.92 -7.82 0.57
C TRP A 345 4.65 -8.23 -0.18
N TRP A 346 3.91 -9.24 0.29
CA TRP A 346 2.63 -9.65 -0.32
C TRP A 346 1.63 -8.48 -0.30
N ALA A 347 1.49 -7.84 0.86
CA ALA A 347 0.66 -6.65 1.00
C ALA A 347 1.11 -5.51 0.08
N CYS A 348 2.42 -5.29 -0.08
CA CYS A 348 2.94 -4.28 -0.99
C CYS A 348 2.62 -4.54 -2.46
N VAL A 349 2.64 -5.80 -2.91
CA VAL A 349 2.24 -6.16 -4.28
C VAL A 349 0.76 -5.84 -4.49
N VAL A 350 -0.12 -6.28 -3.58
CA VAL A 350 -1.56 -6.04 -3.70
C VAL A 350 -1.87 -4.54 -3.61
N HIS A 351 -1.15 -3.81 -2.76
CA HIS A 351 -1.25 -2.37 -2.64
C HIS A 351 -0.94 -1.69 -3.98
N TYR A 352 0.20 -2.01 -4.60
CA TYR A 352 0.53 -1.50 -5.94
C TYR A 352 -0.56 -1.77 -6.96
N ILE A 353 -1.12 -2.99 -7.01
CA ILE A 353 -2.19 -3.33 -7.96
C ILE A 353 -3.41 -2.43 -7.77
N PHE A 354 -3.75 -2.00 -6.56
CA PHE A 354 -4.82 -1.03 -6.35
C PHE A 354 -4.41 0.43 -6.66
N LEU A 355 -3.16 0.81 -6.43
CA LEU A 355 -2.67 2.17 -6.68
C LEU A 355 -2.37 2.46 -8.14
N ASP A 356 -2.01 1.43 -8.90
CA ASP A 356 -1.54 1.57 -10.28
C ASP A 356 -2.67 1.98 -11.25
N ASP A 357 -3.90 1.55 -11.00
CA ASP A 357 -5.09 1.96 -11.73
C ASP A 357 -6.27 2.08 -10.74
N PRO A 358 -6.81 3.29 -10.53
CA PRO A 358 -7.91 3.49 -9.58
C PRO A 358 -9.21 2.77 -9.98
N ARG A 359 -9.31 2.29 -11.23
CA ARG A 359 -10.46 1.49 -11.71
C ARG A 359 -10.38 0.03 -11.30
N THR A 360 -9.24 -0.45 -10.80
CA THR A 360 -9.14 -1.79 -10.23
C THR A 360 -9.90 -1.85 -8.91
N MET A 361 -11.01 -2.59 -8.91
CA MET A 361 -11.89 -2.73 -7.75
C MET A 361 -11.70 -4.05 -7.02
N ASN A 362 -11.18 -5.07 -7.70
CA ASN A 362 -10.80 -6.34 -7.08
C ASN A 362 -9.39 -6.77 -7.51
N VAL A 363 -8.71 -7.45 -6.58
CA VAL A 363 -7.53 -8.24 -6.87
C VAL A 363 -7.87 -9.71 -6.70
N VAL A 364 -7.50 -10.54 -7.68
CA VAL A 364 -7.82 -11.96 -7.72
C VAL A 364 -6.58 -12.85 -7.77
N GLY A 365 -6.79 -14.15 -7.59
CA GLY A 365 -5.76 -15.16 -7.77
C GLY A 365 -6.30 -16.57 -7.90
N GLU A 366 -5.46 -17.47 -8.39
CA GLU A 366 -5.77 -18.89 -8.56
C GLU A 366 -4.63 -19.81 -8.06
N PRO A 367 -4.23 -19.69 -6.78
CA PRO A 367 -3.30 -20.63 -6.17
C PRO A 367 -3.83 -22.07 -6.23
N LYS A 368 -2.90 -23.04 -6.28
CA LYS A 368 -3.25 -24.46 -6.11
C LYS A 368 -4.04 -24.63 -4.81
N ALA A 369 -5.11 -25.41 -4.86
CA ALA A 369 -6.01 -25.65 -3.72
C ALA A 369 -5.29 -26.20 -2.48
N THR A 370 -4.15 -26.87 -2.68
CA THR A 370 -3.31 -27.47 -1.64
C THR A 370 -2.16 -26.56 -1.17
N ASN A 371 -2.08 -25.32 -1.66
CA ASN A 371 -1.03 -24.39 -1.28
C ASN A 371 -1.46 -23.53 -0.09
N ASP A 372 -1.56 -24.15 1.09
CA ASP A 372 -2.06 -23.55 2.33
C ASP A 372 -1.31 -22.27 2.70
N ARG A 373 -0.01 -22.19 2.39
CA ARG A 373 0.81 -21.00 2.67
C ARG A 373 0.36 -19.79 1.86
N VAL A 374 0.09 -19.96 0.57
CA VAL A 374 -0.39 -18.85 -0.27
C VAL A 374 -1.80 -18.46 0.15
N LEU A 375 -2.68 -19.43 0.40
CA LEU A 375 -4.04 -19.17 0.89
C LEU A 375 -4.05 -18.45 2.24
N MET A 376 -3.11 -18.78 3.13
CA MET A 376 -2.91 -18.07 4.38
C MET A 376 -2.50 -16.62 4.13
N TYR A 377 -1.47 -16.33 3.32
CA TYR A 377 -1.06 -14.95 3.05
C TYR A 377 -2.16 -14.14 2.36
N ASP A 378 -2.95 -14.77 1.48
CA ASP A 378 -4.13 -14.17 0.89
C ASP A 378 -5.18 -13.84 1.95
N PHE A 379 -5.50 -14.77 2.83
CA PHE A 379 -6.43 -14.53 3.94
C PHE A 379 -5.95 -13.39 4.86
N LEU A 380 -4.66 -13.34 5.20
CA LEU A 380 -4.06 -12.26 6.00
C LEU A 380 -4.14 -10.89 5.32
N ASN A 381 -4.25 -10.86 3.99
CA ASN A 381 -4.44 -9.63 3.21
C ASN A 381 -5.92 -9.39 2.85
N GLY A 382 -6.85 -10.06 3.53
CA GLY A 382 -8.29 -9.86 3.39
C GLY A 382 -8.92 -10.59 2.21
N PHE A 383 -8.20 -11.45 1.51
CA PHE A 383 -8.80 -12.26 0.44
C PHE A 383 -9.73 -13.33 1.04
N ALA A 384 -10.76 -13.68 0.28
CA ALA A 384 -11.61 -14.83 0.52
C ALA A 384 -11.52 -15.79 -0.66
N VAL A 385 -11.63 -17.10 -0.38
CA VAL A 385 -11.89 -18.10 -1.42
C VAL A 385 -13.31 -17.87 -1.92
N GLU A 386 -13.46 -17.54 -3.20
CA GLU A 386 -14.76 -17.34 -3.83
C GLU A 386 -15.35 -18.66 -4.31
N ARG A 387 -14.50 -19.51 -4.93
CA ARG A 387 -14.87 -20.83 -5.43
C ARG A 387 -13.65 -21.67 -5.76
N TRP A 388 -13.87 -22.95 -5.99
CA TRP A 388 -12.88 -23.87 -6.54
C TRP A 388 -12.99 -23.90 -8.07
N VAL A 389 -11.85 -23.94 -8.75
CA VAL A 389 -11.76 -23.97 -10.22
C VAL A 389 -10.83 -25.09 -10.63
N ASP A 390 -11.23 -25.89 -11.61
CA ASP A 390 -10.42 -26.97 -12.16
C ASP A 390 -9.86 -26.55 -13.53
N PHE A 391 -8.55 -26.30 -13.59
CA PHE A 391 -7.79 -26.13 -14.82
C PHE A 391 -7.21 -27.47 -15.26
N ALA A 392 -6.88 -27.61 -16.56
CA ALA A 392 -6.32 -28.84 -17.10
C ALA A 392 -5.09 -29.36 -16.34
N HIS A 393 -4.30 -28.46 -15.74
CA HIS A 393 -3.05 -28.78 -15.04
C HIS A 393 -3.12 -28.62 -13.50
N LYS A 394 -4.22 -28.09 -12.92
CA LYS A 394 -4.37 -27.92 -11.46
C LYS A 394 -5.82 -27.69 -11.01
N ARG A 395 -6.12 -28.14 -9.78
CA ARG A 395 -7.26 -27.61 -9.00
C ARG A 395 -6.81 -26.37 -8.23
N SER A 396 -7.51 -25.27 -8.41
CA SER A 396 -7.20 -23.97 -7.82
C SER A 396 -8.29 -23.51 -6.86
N ALA A 397 -7.90 -22.80 -5.81
CA ALA A 397 -8.81 -21.93 -5.06
C ALA A 397 -8.79 -20.56 -5.75
N MET A 398 -9.93 -20.14 -6.30
CA MET A 398 -10.07 -18.78 -6.80
C MET A 398 -10.28 -17.86 -5.60
N VAL A 399 -9.34 -16.95 -5.37
CA VAL A 399 -9.39 -15.98 -4.27
C VAL A 399 -9.65 -14.57 -4.80
N ARG A 400 -10.30 -13.74 -3.98
CA ARG A 400 -10.55 -12.34 -4.29
C ARG A 400 -10.52 -11.45 -3.06
N VAL A 401 -9.98 -10.25 -3.20
CA VAL A 401 -10.16 -9.14 -2.26
C VAL A 401 -10.68 -7.92 -2.99
N GLY A 402 -11.70 -7.26 -2.42
CA GLY A 402 -12.19 -5.99 -2.92
C GLY A 402 -11.39 -4.82 -2.35
N ARG A 403 -11.34 -3.70 -3.09
CA ARG A 403 -10.62 -2.47 -2.73
C ARG A 403 -10.93 -2.00 -1.31
N GLU A 404 -12.22 -1.86 -1.00
CA GLU A 404 -12.68 -1.42 0.33
C GLU A 404 -12.15 -2.33 1.44
N ARG A 405 -12.31 -3.65 1.27
CA ARG A 405 -11.86 -4.64 2.26
C ARG A 405 -10.35 -4.61 2.46
N PHE A 406 -9.58 -4.48 1.37
CA PHE A 406 -8.13 -4.39 1.45
C PHE A 406 -7.70 -3.14 2.22
N PHE A 407 -8.17 -1.95 1.84
CA PHE A 407 -7.76 -0.70 2.50
C PHE A 407 -8.32 -0.53 3.90
N ALA A 408 -9.47 -1.14 4.23
CA ALA A 408 -9.97 -1.22 5.59
C ALA A 408 -8.99 -1.97 6.50
N GLY A 409 -8.40 -3.08 6.05
CA GLY A 409 -7.39 -3.85 6.81
C GLY A 409 -5.94 -3.44 6.57
N PHE A 410 -5.64 -2.59 5.58
CA PHE A 410 -4.26 -2.35 5.15
C PHE A 410 -3.40 -1.68 6.23
N GLY A 411 -2.29 -2.34 6.55
CA GLY A 411 -1.37 -1.94 7.60
C GLY A 411 -1.68 -2.52 8.97
N GLU A 412 -2.89 -3.04 9.18
CA GLU A 412 -3.24 -3.75 10.41
C GLU A 412 -2.40 -5.03 10.55
N GLY A 413 -1.87 -5.28 11.75
CA GLY A 413 -1.12 -6.49 12.08
C GLY A 413 0.37 -6.44 11.79
N TRP A 414 0.78 -6.25 10.52
CA TRP A 414 2.19 -6.41 10.14
C TRP A 414 3.01 -5.11 10.25
N GLU A 415 2.41 -3.91 10.21
CA GLU A 415 3.18 -2.66 10.37
C GLU A 415 3.58 -2.39 11.82
N SER A 416 2.64 -2.52 12.76
CA SER A 416 2.86 -2.28 14.20
C SER A 416 3.38 -3.48 14.99
N GLY A 417 3.22 -4.69 14.48
CA GLY A 417 3.34 -5.91 15.28
C GLY A 417 4.64 -6.68 15.16
N GLY A 418 5.44 -6.35 14.14
CA GLY A 418 6.62 -7.11 13.76
C GLY A 418 6.33 -8.61 13.63
N GLU A 419 7.37 -9.43 13.90
CA GLU A 419 7.28 -10.88 13.77
C GLU A 419 6.24 -11.52 14.72
N ARG A 420 5.96 -10.91 15.88
CA ARG A 420 5.05 -11.48 16.88
C ARG A 420 3.60 -11.49 16.40
N LYS A 421 3.07 -10.36 15.92
CA LYS A 421 1.68 -10.33 15.41
C LYS A 421 1.52 -11.20 14.16
N VAL A 422 2.55 -11.29 13.30
CA VAL A 422 2.52 -12.21 12.15
C VAL A 422 2.36 -13.65 12.63
N ARG A 423 3.16 -14.10 13.60
CA ARG A 423 3.03 -15.44 14.19
C ARG A 423 1.68 -15.67 14.85
N ASP A 424 1.14 -14.68 15.56
CA ASP A 424 -0.20 -14.78 16.18
C ASP A 424 -1.30 -14.93 15.13
N MET A 425 -1.19 -14.20 14.01
CA MET A 425 -2.12 -14.33 12.89
C MET A 425 -1.99 -15.69 12.18
N GLU A 426 -0.77 -16.20 11.99
CA GLU A 426 -0.53 -17.57 11.50
C GLU A 426 -1.13 -18.61 12.43
N ALA A 427 -0.97 -18.44 13.75
CA ALA A 427 -1.54 -19.33 14.75
C ALA A 427 -3.07 -19.29 14.75
N ARG A 428 -3.68 -18.11 14.55
CA ARG A 428 -5.14 -17.99 14.36
C ARG A 428 -5.60 -18.72 13.11
N TYR A 429 -4.90 -18.57 11.99
CA TYR A 429 -5.21 -19.30 10.75
C TYR A 429 -5.10 -20.82 10.93
N ALA A 430 -4.02 -21.29 11.56
CA ALA A 430 -3.85 -22.71 11.88
C ALA A 430 -4.93 -23.23 12.84
N GLY A 431 -5.33 -22.43 13.84
CA GLY A 431 -6.38 -22.75 14.81
C GLY A 431 -7.80 -22.76 14.21
N MET A 432 -8.04 -22.03 13.11
CA MET A 432 -9.24 -22.16 12.28
C MET A 432 -9.27 -23.48 11.49
N GLY A 433 -8.24 -24.32 11.65
CA GLY A 433 -8.22 -25.72 11.25
C GLY A 433 -7.57 -26.00 9.92
N GLY A 434 -7.00 -25.02 9.19
CA GLY A 434 -6.40 -25.21 7.85
C GLY A 434 -7.31 -25.93 6.83
N SER A 435 -8.55 -26.23 7.20
CA SER A 435 -9.44 -27.16 6.54
C SER A 435 -10.76 -26.43 6.38
N LYS A 436 -11.03 -26.03 5.14
CA LYS A 436 -12.32 -25.52 4.66
C LYS A 436 -12.66 -24.11 5.15
N LEU A 437 -11.90 -23.12 4.65
CA LEU A 437 -12.54 -21.95 4.04
C LEU A 437 -13.15 -22.35 2.70
#